data_AF-A0A227J048-F1
#
_entry.id   AF-A0A227J048-F1
#
_cell.length_a   1.000
_cell.length_b   1.000
_cell.length_c   1.000
_cell.angle_alpha   90.00
_cell.angle_beta   90.00
_cell.angle_gamma   90.00
#
_symmetry.space_group_name_H-M   'P 1'
#
loop_
_entity.id
_entity.type
_entity.pdbx_description
1 polymer ?
#
loop_
_entity_poly.entity_id
_entity_poly.type
_entity_poly.pdbx_seq_one_letter_code
_entity_poly.pdbx_strand_id
1 'polypeptide(L)'
;EPTIDYVVTKIPRFNFEKFAGANDRLTTQMKSVGEVMAIGRNQQESLHKALRGLEVGATGFDEMVDLDAPDALTKIRHELKEAGAERI
;
A
#
# COMPACT_ATOMS: atom_id res chain seq x y z
N GLU A 1 4.51 -28.59 -13.41
CA GLU A 1 4.20 -27.33 -12.70
C GLU A 1 5.30 -26.32 -13.01
N PRO A 2 5.00 -25.01 -13.17
CA PRO A 2 6.02 -24.00 -13.39
C PRO A 2 6.89 -23.79 -12.14
N THR A 3 8.16 -23.45 -12.33
CA THR A 3 9.06 -22.99 -11.26
C THR A 3 9.53 -21.58 -11.59
N ILE A 4 9.48 -20.69 -10.62
CA ILE A 4 9.92 -19.30 -10.76
C ILE A 4 11.17 -19.07 -9.90
N ASP A 5 12.09 -18.28 -10.42
CA ASP A 5 13.34 -17.89 -9.78
C ASP A 5 13.36 -16.38 -9.44
N TYR A 6 12.16 -15.82 -9.28
CA TYR A 6 11.88 -14.43 -8.98
C TYR A 6 10.68 -14.32 -8.01
N VAL A 7 10.52 -13.14 -7.41
CA VAL A 7 9.40 -12.78 -6.53
C VAL A 7 8.42 -11.90 -7.28
N VAL A 8 7.14 -12.28 -7.26
CA VAL A 8 6.03 -11.48 -7.76
C VAL A 8 5.34 -10.79 -6.59
N THR A 9 5.15 -9.47 -6.67
CA THR A 9 4.39 -8.69 -5.69
C THR A 9 3.18 -8.06 -6.37
N LYS A 10 2.01 -8.19 -5.76
CA LYS A 10 0.76 -7.56 -6.20
C LYS A 10 0.29 -6.57 -5.13
N ILE A 11 -0.04 -5.34 -5.52
CA ILE A 11 -0.58 -4.31 -4.61
C ILE A 11 -1.94 -3.83 -5.16
N PRO A 12 -3.00 -3.83 -4.35
CA PRO A 12 -4.31 -3.29 -4.77
C PRO A 12 -4.30 -1.77 -4.88
N ARG A 13 -5.05 -1.23 -5.85
CA ARG A 13 -5.32 0.21 -6.03
C ARG A 13 -6.71 0.56 -5.49
N PHE A 14 -6.82 1.63 -4.72
CA PHE A 14 -8.08 2.14 -4.15
C PHE A 14 -8.32 3.57 -4.62
N ASN A 15 -9.57 4.04 -4.65
CA ASN A 15 -9.92 5.43 -4.98
C ASN A 15 -10.82 6.06 -3.90
N PHE A 16 -10.45 5.93 -2.61
CA PHE A 16 -11.28 6.42 -1.51
C PHE A 16 -11.51 7.93 -1.54
N GLU A 17 -10.60 8.70 -2.14
CA GLU A 17 -10.72 10.15 -2.35
C GLU A 17 -11.97 10.54 -3.16
N LYS A 18 -12.52 9.62 -3.97
CA LYS A 18 -13.76 9.84 -4.73
C LYS A 18 -15.03 9.57 -3.92
N PHE A 19 -14.91 9.01 -2.71
CA PHE A 19 -16.02 8.53 -1.89
C PHE A 19 -15.88 9.00 -0.43
N ALA A 20 -15.90 10.31 -0.20
CA ALA A 20 -15.62 10.91 1.12
C ALA A 20 -16.49 10.39 2.29
N GLY A 21 -17.69 9.86 2.02
CA GLY A 21 -18.58 9.27 3.04
C GLY A 21 -18.40 7.75 3.23
N ALA A 22 -17.52 7.10 2.47
CA ALA A 22 -17.28 5.68 2.59
C ALA A 22 -16.35 5.37 3.76
N ASN A 23 -16.57 4.25 4.42
CA ASN A 23 -15.57 3.69 5.32
C ASN A 23 -14.37 3.19 4.49
N ASP A 24 -13.19 3.73 4.76
CA ASP A 24 -11.94 3.49 4.02
C ASP A 24 -11.09 2.33 4.58
N ARG A 25 -11.53 1.71 5.69
CA ARG A 25 -10.82 0.59 6.32
C ARG A 25 -11.01 -0.69 5.52
N LEU A 26 -9.93 -1.46 5.38
CA LEU A 26 -9.94 -2.75 4.69
C LEU A 26 -10.67 -3.79 5.53
N THR A 27 -11.48 -4.60 4.86
CA THR A 27 -12.29 -5.65 5.47
C THR A 27 -12.42 -6.82 4.48
N THR A 28 -13.22 -7.82 4.81
CA THR A 28 -13.45 -9.00 3.96
C THR A 28 -14.13 -8.64 2.64
N GLN A 29 -14.90 -7.57 2.60
CA GLN A 29 -15.51 -7.03 1.38
C GLN A 29 -14.49 -6.20 0.59
N MET A 30 -14.33 -6.52 -0.69
CA MET A 30 -13.39 -5.84 -1.58
C MET A 30 -13.82 -4.38 -1.82
N LYS A 31 -12.84 -3.47 -1.71
CA LYS A 31 -12.99 -2.02 -1.99
C LYS A 31 -11.96 -1.50 -3.01
N SER A 32 -11.01 -2.34 -3.43
CA SER A 32 -10.02 -1.99 -4.47
C SER A 32 -10.67 -1.89 -5.84
N VAL A 33 -10.22 -0.94 -6.64
CA VAL A 33 -10.68 -0.68 -8.02
C VAL A 33 -9.75 -1.26 -9.08
N GLY A 34 -8.57 -1.73 -8.68
CA GLY A 34 -7.57 -2.32 -9.57
C GLY A 34 -6.39 -2.89 -8.79
N GLU A 35 -5.33 -3.24 -9.51
CA GLU A 35 -4.10 -3.80 -8.96
C GLU A 35 -2.89 -3.51 -9.85
N VAL A 36 -1.71 -3.44 -9.24
CA VAL A 36 -0.42 -3.46 -9.91
C VAL A 36 0.32 -4.74 -9.58
N MET A 37 1.10 -5.25 -10.51
CA MET A 37 2.00 -6.38 -10.34
C MET A 37 3.43 -5.95 -10.68
N ALA A 38 4.39 -6.39 -9.88
CA ALA A 38 5.80 -6.26 -10.18
C ALA A 38 6.55 -7.57 -9.94
N ILE A 39 7.69 -7.69 -10.62
CA ILE A 39 8.60 -8.84 -10.54
C ILE A 39 9.98 -8.33 -10.13
N GLY A 40 10.63 -8.99 -9.17
CA GLY A 40 12.01 -8.71 -8.77
C GLY A 40 12.76 -10.00 -8.44
N ARG A 41 14.09 -9.99 -8.49
CA ARG A 41 14.93 -11.12 -8.08
C ARG A 41 14.92 -11.34 -6.57
N ASN A 42 14.47 -10.35 -5.81
CA ASN A 42 14.23 -10.44 -4.37
C ASN A 42 12.95 -9.69 -3.98
N GLN A 43 12.51 -9.88 -2.73
CA GLN A 43 11.29 -9.27 -2.22
C GLN A 43 11.35 -7.74 -2.16
N GLN A 44 12.49 -7.15 -1.77
CA GLN A 44 12.63 -5.69 -1.64
C GLN A 44 12.50 -5.02 -3.02
N GLU A 45 13.15 -5.57 -4.03
CA GLU A 45 13.07 -5.09 -5.43
C GLU A 45 11.64 -5.21 -5.95
N SER A 46 11.01 -6.38 -5.81
CA SER A 46 9.65 -6.63 -6.27
C SER A 46 8.65 -5.67 -5.61
N LEU A 47 8.78 -5.43 -4.31
CA LEU A 47 7.93 -4.53 -3.53
C LEU A 47 8.11 -3.06 -3.95
N HIS A 48 9.34 -2.55 -3.99
CA HIS A 48 9.59 -1.15 -4.40
C HIS A 48 9.19 -0.89 -5.85
N LYS A 49 9.28 -1.90 -6.74
CA LYS A 49 8.76 -1.80 -8.11
C LYS A 49 7.24 -1.70 -8.13
N ALA A 50 6.55 -2.48 -7.29
CA ALA A 50 5.09 -2.42 -7.18
C ALA A 50 4.63 -1.08 -6.60
N LEU A 51 5.26 -0.58 -5.53
CA LEU A 51 4.91 0.70 -4.89
C LEU A 51 5.01 1.87 -5.87
N ARG A 52 6.15 2.03 -6.55
CA ARG A 52 6.32 3.13 -7.52
C ARG A 52 5.48 2.97 -8.79
N GLY A 53 5.04 1.75 -9.10
CA GLY A 53 4.17 1.46 -10.24
C GLY A 53 2.67 1.56 -9.92
N LEU A 54 2.30 1.89 -8.67
CA LEU A 54 0.90 1.94 -8.24
C LEU A 54 0.13 3.18 -8.74
N GLU A 55 0.82 4.15 -9.36
CA GLU A 55 0.24 5.39 -9.89
C GLU A 55 -0.55 6.18 -8.81
N VAL A 56 0.05 6.28 -7.62
CA VAL A 56 -0.42 7.12 -6.49
C VAL A 56 0.54 8.28 -6.19
N GLY A 57 1.60 8.45 -7.00
CA GLY A 57 2.65 9.45 -6.76
C GLY A 57 3.77 9.00 -5.82
N ALA A 58 3.73 7.75 -5.33
CA ALA A 58 4.78 7.20 -4.48
C ALA A 58 6.04 6.82 -5.28
N THR A 59 7.21 6.99 -4.67
CA THR A 59 8.51 6.55 -5.19
C THR A 59 9.09 5.34 -4.46
N GLY A 60 8.45 4.91 -3.38
CA GLY A 60 8.84 3.77 -2.54
C GLY A 60 8.07 3.82 -1.22
N PHE A 61 8.81 3.79 -0.11
CA PHE A 61 8.30 4.06 1.23
C PHE A 61 8.44 5.55 1.54
N ASP A 62 7.56 6.35 0.97
CA ASP A 62 7.54 7.79 1.25
C ASP A 62 6.92 8.05 2.64
N GLU A 63 7.36 9.10 3.33
CA GLU A 63 6.90 9.40 4.68
C GLU A 63 5.45 9.90 4.71
N MET A 64 4.60 9.26 5.52
CA MET A 64 3.17 9.60 5.66
C MET A 64 2.85 10.52 6.86
N VAL A 65 3.87 10.78 7.68
CA VAL A 65 3.79 11.60 8.89
C VAL A 65 5.05 12.45 9.03
N ASP A 66 4.90 13.63 9.60
CA ASP A 66 6.03 14.44 10.05
C ASP A 66 6.62 13.80 11.32
N LEU A 67 7.95 13.64 11.36
CA LEU A 67 8.67 13.04 12.47
C LEU A 67 8.63 13.90 13.74
N ASP A 68 8.48 15.22 13.58
CA ASP A 68 8.40 16.18 14.68
C ASP A 68 6.96 16.36 15.21
N ALA A 69 5.96 15.75 14.54
CA ALA A 69 4.58 15.85 14.97
C ALA A 69 4.35 15.06 16.29
N PRO A 70 3.82 15.70 17.34
CA PRO A 70 3.68 15.08 18.66
C PRO A 70 2.69 13.89 18.65
N ASP A 71 1.79 13.83 17.67
CA ASP A 71 0.78 12.79 17.50
C ASP A 71 1.14 11.73 16.43
N ALA A 72 2.33 11.81 15.81
CA ALA A 72 2.77 10.88 14.76
C ALA A 72 2.63 9.41 15.18
N LEU A 73 3.10 9.05 16.38
CA LEU A 73 3.00 7.69 16.90
C LEU A 73 1.55 7.22 17.11
N THR A 74 0.63 8.15 17.42
CA THR A 74 -0.79 7.83 17.57
C THR A 74 -1.41 7.51 16.21
N LYS A 75 -1.11 8.33 15.19
CA LYS A 75 -1.55 8.09 13.81
C LYS A 75 -0.99 6.77 13.25
N ILE A 76 0.31 6.52 13.43
CA ILE A 76 0.97 5.27 13.01
C ILE A 76 0.29 4.05 13.68
N ARG A 77 0.05 4.11 14.99
CA ARG A 77 -0.62 3.01 15.70
C ARG A 77 -2.04 2.75 15.17
N HIS A 78 -2.79 3.79 14.82
CA HIS A 78 -4.11 3.64 14.24
C HIS A 78 -4.04 2.94 12.87
N GLU A 79 -3.21 3.43 11.94
CA GLU A 79 -3.07 2.87 10.59
C GLU A 79 -2.54 1.43 10.59
N LEU A 80 -1.67 1.08 11.55
CA LEU A 80 -1.18 -0.28 11.73
C LEU A 80 -2.25 -1.22 12.31
N LYS A 81 -3.06 -0.73 13.25
CA LYS A 81 -4.10 -1.52 13.93
C LYS A 81 -5.33 -1.73 13.04
N GLU A 82 -5.77 -0.69 12.35
CA GLU A 82 -6.95 -0.68 11.49
C GLU A 82 -6.54 -0.31 10.07
N ALA A 83 -6.13 -1.33 9.30
CA ALA A 83 -5.53 -1.14 8.00
C ALA A 83 -6.42 -0.36 7.02
N GLY A 84 -5.93 0.79 6.56
CA GLY A 84 -6.43 1.50 5.39
C GLY A 84 -5.64 1.17 4.12
N ALA A 85 -5.83 1.97 3.07
CA ALA A 85 -5.05 1.88 1.83
C ALA A 85 -3.58 2.30 2.00
N GLU A 86 -3.27 3.07 3.05
CA GLU A 86 -1.97 3.71 3.28
C GLU A 86 -1.17 3.06 4.44
N ARG A 87 -1.51 1.82 4.83
CA ARG A 87 -0.79 1.13 5.93
C ARG A 87 0.67 0.79 5.57
N ILE A 88 0.93 0.54 4.29
CA ILE A 88 2.24 0.16 3.75
C ILE A 88 3.01 1.42 3.35
#